data_AF-A0A9R1BI33-F1
#
_entry.id   AF-A0A9R1BI33-F1
#
_cell.length_a   1.000
_cell.length_b   1.000
_cell.length_c   1.000
_cell.angle_alpha   90.00
_cell.angle_beta   90.00
_cell.angle_gamma   90.00
#
_symmetry.space_group_name_H-M   'P 1'
#
loop_
_entity.id
_entity.type
_entity.pdbx_description
1 polymer ?
#
loop_
_entity_poly.entity_id
_entity_poly.type
_entity_poly.pdbx_seq_one_letter_code
_entity_poly.pdbx_strand_id
1 'polypeptide(L)'
;MTSFGGLPTGRNCNGRLIIDFIAQGLGLPLVPPYLSHKGSFQQGANFAVGGATALNSSFFHIGDPPGASPFPLNTSLEVQLGWFEELKPSLCQTDQECKDFFGRSLFFVGEFGINDYHYSFGKKSMQEIRSFVPDLIQTISMGAEARLLDSSCSSCHSGCFQSAYMHVNIM
;
A
#
# COMPACT_ATOMS: atom_id res chain seq x y z
N MET A 1 -14.74 12.75 13.57
CA MET A 1 -13.78 11.70 13.98
C MET A 1 -14.62 10.55 14.51
N THR A 2 -14.67 9.42 13.80
CA THR A 2 -15.62 8.34 14.08
C THR A 2 -14.85 7.05 14.38
N SER A 3 -15.41 6.27 15.30
CA SER A 3 -14.71 5.23 16.03
C SER A 3 -15.08 3.83 15.58
N PHE A 4 -14.08 2.96 15.47
CA PHE A 4 -14.29 1.51 15.48
C PHE A 4 -14.05 1.02 16.91
N GLY A 5 -15.07 0.43 17.54
CA GLY A 5 -14.97 0.03 18.96
C GLY A 5 -14.87 1.20 19.97
N GLY A 6 -15.28 2.42 19.60
CA GLY A 6 -15.30 3.59 20.50
C GLY A 6 -14.02 4.44 20.53
N LEU A 7 -12.95 4.04 19.82
CA LEU A 7 -11.70 4.81 19.71
C LEU A 7 -11.50 5.39 18.30
N PRO A 8 -10.92 6.60 18.16
CA PRO A 8 -10.50 7.14 16.87
C PRO A 8 -9.51 6.19 16.20
N THR A 9 -9.80 5.78 14.95
CA THR A 9 -8.98 4.78 14.25
C THR A 9 -7.89 5.40 13.37
N GLY A 10 -7.93 6.72 13.14
CA GLY A 10 -7.06 7.40 12.18
C GLY A 10 -7.34 7.05 10.72
N ARG A 11 -8.43 6.34 10.43
CA ARG A 11 -8.81 5.95 9.06
C ARG A 11 -9.65 7.04 8.39
N ASN A 12 -9.50 7.20 7.08
CA ASN A 12 -10.24 8.16 6.25
C ASN A 12 -11.71 7.76 6.03
N CYS A 13 -12.33 7.04 6.97
CA CYS A 13 -13.71 6.58 6.88
C CYS A 13 -14.39 6.64 8.25
N ASN A 14 -15.70 6.45 8.28
CA ASN A 14 -16.47 6.41 9.52
C ASN A 14 -16.44 5.06 10.26
N GLY A 15 -15.57 4.12 9.86
CA GLY A 15 -15.46 2.82 10.50
C GLY A 15 -14.49 1.87 9.81
N ARG A 16 -15.05 0.86 9.13
CA ARG A 16 -14.30 -0.18 8.41
C ARG A 16 -14.00 0.23 6.97
N LEU A 17 -12.80 -0.11 6.51
CA LEU A 17 -12.35 -0.05 5.13
C LEU A 17 -12.73 -1.34 4.41
N ILE A 18 -12.73 -1.32 3.07
CA ILE A 18 -13.02 -2.51 2.24
C ILE A 18 -12.18 -3.73 2.66
N ILE A 19 -10.92 -3.53 3.05
CA ILE A 19 -10.03 -4.60 3.52
C ILE A 19 -10.50 -5.29 4.78
N ASP A 20 -11.19 -4.59 5.67
CA ASP A 20 -11.68 -5.21 6.90
C ASP A 20 -12.85 -6.14 6.60
N PHE A 21 -13.66 -5.78 5.60
CA PHE A 21 -14.73 -6.64 5.11
C PHE A 21 -14.18 -7.86 4.39
N ILE A 22 -13.13 -7.70 3.57
CA ILE A 22 -12.43 -8.82 2.93
C ILE A 22 -11.83 -9.74 4.00
N ALA A 23 -11.09 -9.19 4.97
CA ALA A 23 -10.50 -9.96 6.07
C ALA A 23 -11.57 -10.72 6.85
N GLN A 24 -12.67 -10.07 7.23
CA GLN A 24 -13.79 -10.73 7.91
C GLN A 24 -14.44 -11.83 7.08
N GLY A 25 -14.66 -11.59 5.79
CA GLY A 25 -15.23 -12.58 4.87
C GLY A 25 -14.36 -13.83 4.72
N LEU A 26 -13.03 -13.67 4.86
CA LEU A 26 -12.05 -14.75 4.81
C LEU A 26 -11.70 -15.32 6.19
N GLY A 27 -12.31 -14.82 7.28
CA GLY A 27 -12.00 -15.26 8.65
C GLY A 27 -10.61 -14.83 9.15
N LEU A 28 -10.05 -13.76 8.59
CA LEU A 28 -8.71 -13.25 8.88
C LEU A 28 -8.74 -12.08 9.88
N PRO A 29 -7.67 -11.90 10.67
CA PRO A 29 -7.56 -10.79 11.62
C PRO A 29 -7.48 -9.44 10.90
N LEU A 30 -7.89 -8.38 11.61
CA LEU A 30 -7.68 -7.03 11.12
C LEU A 30 -6.20 -6.65 11.22
N VAL A 31 -5.70 -5.95 10.20
CA VAL A 31 -4.28 -5.62 10.12
C VAL A 31 -3.94 -4.30 10.81
N PRO A 32 -2.88 -4.28 11.64
CA PRO A 32 -2.43 -3.07 12.30
C PRO A 32 -1.64 -2.14 11.35
N PRO A 33 -1.68 -0.81 11.55
CA PRO A 33 -0.90 0.15 10.78
C PRO A 33 0.61 0.04 11.07
N TYR A 34 1.43 -0.12 10.04
CA TYR A 34 2.89 -0.30 10.14
C TYR A 34 3.58 0.83 10.91
N LEU A 35 3.29 2.09 10.55
CA LEU A 35 3.96 3.26 11.11
C LEU A 35 3.63 3.60 12.57
N SER A 36 2.59 3.00 13.15
CA SER A 36 2.14 3.34 14.52
C SER A 36 1.94 2.14 15.43
N HIS A 37 2.06 0.92 14.92
CA HIS A 37 1.95 -0.30 15.71
C HIS A 37 3.30 -0.69 16.31
N LYS A 38 3.29 -1.03 17.61
CA LYS A 38 4.49 -1.43 18.38
C LYS A 38 4.56 -2.94 18.67
N GLY A 39 3.69 -3.74 18.04
CA GLY A 39 3.58 -5.17 18.26
C GLY A 39 4.08 -6.00 17.08
N SER A 40 3.69 -7.27 17.07
CA SER A 40 4.07 -8.22 16.02
C SER A 40 3.23 -8.04 14.76
N PHE A 41 3.87 -8.16 13.61
CA PHE A 41 3.23 -8.15 12.29
C PHE A 41 3.05 -9.54 11.68
N GLN A 42 3.20 -10.61 12.47
CA GLN A 42 3.09 -12.00 12.02
C GLN A 42 1.69 -12.36 11.45
N GLN A 43 0.67 -11.56 11.77
CA GLN A 43 -0.70 -11.72 11.27
C GLN A 43 -1.08 -10.69 10.19
N GLY A 44 -0.08 -9.97 9.65
CA GLY A 44 -0.26 -8.97 8.62
C GLY A 44 0.07 -7.55 9.08
N ALA A 45 0.21 -6.65 8.10
CA ALA A 45 0.57 -5.26 8.30
C ALA A 45 -0.15 -4.37 7.28
N ASN A 46 -0.51 -3.16 7.70
CA ASN A 46 -1.08 -2.16 6.82
C ASN A 46 -0.07 -1.04 6.59
N PHE A 47 0.47 -0.94 5.38
CA PHE A 47 1.46 0.08 5.02
C PHE A 47 0.80 1.37 4.51
N ALA A 48 -0.52 1.34 4.28
CA ALA A 48 -1.29 2.45 3.74
C ALA A 48 -1.10 3.77 4.49
N VAL A 49 -0.94 4.86 3.73
CA VAL A 49 -0.92 6.22 4.29
C VAL A 49 -1.86 7.13 3.53
N GLY A 50 -2.76 7.80 4.26
CA GLY A 50 -3.58 8.92 3.80
C GLY A 50 -2.85 9.85 2.82
N GLY A 51 -3.35 9.98 1.60
CA GLY A 51 -2.83 10.87 0.57
C GLY A 51 -1.64 10.36 -0.27
N ALA A 52 -1.16 9.13 -0.08
CA ALA A 52 -0.13 8.53 -0.94
C ALA A 52 -0.47 8.51 -2.44
N THR A 53 0.57 8.63 -3.24
CA THR A 53 0.56 8.64 -4.71
C THR A 53 1.16 7.34 -5.26
N ALA A 54 0.81 6.97 -6.48
CA ALA A 54 1.52 5.90 -7.17
C ALA A 54 2.93 6.39 -7.56
N LEU A 55 3.00 7.59 -8.14
CA LEU A 55 4.23 8.24 -8.56
C LEU A 55 4.97 8.85 -7.37
N ASN A 56 6.29 8.95 -7.49
CA ASN A 56 7.12 9.56 -6.45
C ASN A 56 6.89 11.06 -6.33
N SER A 57 7.18 11.61 -5.15
CA SER A 57 7.05 13.05 -4.88
C SER A 57 7.82 13.91 -5.89
N SER A 58 8.96 13.43 -6.38
CA SER A 58 9.77 14.10 -7.41
C SER A 58 9.01 14.39 -8.70
N PHE A 59 8.04 13.54 -9.07
CA PHE A 59 7.20 13.74 -10.25
C PHE A 59 6.41 15.06 -10.19
N PHE A 60 5.94 15.42 -8.99
CA PHE A 60 5.13 16.62 -8.77
C PHE A 60 5.96 17.90 -8.65
N HIS A 61 7.30 17.77 -8.61
CA HIS A 61 8.25 18.88 -8.48
C HIS A 61 9.01 19.20 -9.76
N ILE A 62 8.67 18.54 -10.88
CA ILE A 62 9.30 18.82 -12.16
C ILE A 62 8.99 20.26 -12.58
N GLY A 63 10.02 21.10 -12.61
CA GLY A 63 9.92 22.52 -12.98
C GLY A 63 9.67 23.48 -11.82
N ASP A 64 9.56 22.98 -10.58
CA ASP A 64 9.45 23.82 -9.41
C ASP A 64 10.77 24.57 -9.14
N PRO A 65 10.72 25.84 -8.68
CA PRO A 65 11.92 26.56 -8.29
C PRO A 65 12.59 25.89 -7.07
N PRO A 66 13.93 26.00 -6.91
CA PRO A 66 14.62 25.50 -5.73
C PRO A 66 13.99 26.03 -4.44
N GLY A 67 13.56 25.14 -3.53
CA GLY A 67 12.91 25.51 -2.28
C GLY A 67 11.39 25.76 -2.38
N ALA A 68 10.76 25.51 -3.53
CA ALA A 68 9.31 25.37 -3.61
C ALA A 68 8.83 24.32 -2.60
N SER A 69 7.67 24.57 -1.99
CA SER A 69 7.12 23.77 -0.89
C SER A 69 7.23 22.27 -1.20
N PRO A 70 7.93 21.48 -0.37
CA PRO A 70 8.02 20.05 -0.59
C PRO A 70 6.61 19.52 -0.51
N PHE A 71 6.16 18.90 -1.60
CA PHE A 71 4.95 18.13 -1.63
C PHE A 71 5.14 17.05 -0.55
N PRO A 72 4.45 17.15 0.60
CA PRO A 72 5.03 16.68 1.87
C PRO A 72 4.91 15.16 2.06
N LEU A 73 4.53 14.41 1.03
CA LEU A 73 4.14 13.01 1.17
C LEU A 73 5.23 12.12 0.58
N ASN A 74 6.29 11.89 1.36
CA ASN A 74 7.22 10.78 1.11
C ASN A 74 6.55 9.45 1.51
N THR A 75 5.50 9.08 0.77
CA THR A 75 4.60 7.97 1.09
C THR A 75 4.13 7.25 -0.16
N SER A 76 4.80 7.45 -1.31
CA SER A 76 4.41 6.85 -2.59
C SER A 76 4.36 5.32 -2.53
N LEU A 77 3.79 4.69 -3.56
CA LEU A 77 3.82 3.22 -3.69
C LEU A 77 5.22 2.64 -3.47
N GLU A 78 6.24 3.25 -4.06
CA GLU A 78 7.63 2.81 -3.88
C GLU A 78 8.09 2.90 -2.43
N VAL A 79 7.76 3.98 -1.72
CA VAL A 79 8.11 4.14 -0.30
C VAL A 79 7.40 3.07 0.55
N GLN A 80 6.13 2.80 0.28
CA GLN A 80 5.36 1.79 1.02
C GLN A 80 5.87 0.37 0.74
N LEU A 81 6.32 0.08 -0.48
CA LEU A 81 7.04 -1.15 -0.80
C LEU A 81 8.41 -1.21 -0.12
N GLY A 82 9.08 -0.07 0.07
CA GLY A 82 10.32 0.01 0.85
C GLY A 82 10.10 -0.41 2.31
N TRP A 83 9.06 0.11 2.97
CA TRP A 83 8.69 -0.30 4.32
C TRP A 83 8.36 -1.79 4.44
N PHE A 84 7.74 -2.35 3.40
CA PHE A 84 7.53 -3.79 3.36
C PHE A 84 8.85 -4.56 3.32
N GLU A 85 9.78 -4.17 2.45
CA GLU A 85 11.10 -4.78 2.38
C GLU A 85 11.86 -4.66 3.71
N GLU A 86 11.72 -3.53 4.43
CA GLU A 86 12.27 -3.35 5.78
C GLU A 86 11.63 -4.28 6.82
N LEU A 87 10.32 -4.58 6.67
CA LEU A 87 9.62 -5.49 7.59
C LEU A 87 9.95 -6.97 7.34
N LYS A 88 10.19 -7.38 6.09
CA LYS A 88 10.37 -8.79 5.69
C LYS A 88 11.31 -9.60 6.59
N PRO A 89 12.52 -9.11 6.96
CA PRO A 89 13.44 -9.87 7.82
C PRO A 89 12.88 -10.21 9.21
N SER A 90 11.88 -9.47 9.69
CA SER A 90 11.20 -9.76 10.97
C SER A 90 10.10 -10.82 10.86
N LEU A 91 9.67 -11.14 9.64
CA LEU A 91 8.60 -12.10 9.34
C LEU A 91 9.19 -13.48 9.02
N CYS A 92 10.29 -13.50 8.28
CA CYS A 92 11.00 -14.70 7.85
C CYS A 92 12.50 -14.39 7.68
N GLN A 93 13.37 -15.36 7.91
CA GLN A 93 14.82 -15.17 7.87
C GLN A 93 15.49 -15.88 6.69
N THR A 94 14.93 -17.01 6.26
CA THR A 94 15.46 -17.79 5.14
C THR A 94 14.53 -17.74 3.93
N ASP A 95 15.07 -17.98 2.73
CA ASP A 95 14.28 -18.01 1.50
C ASP A 95 13.11 -19.02 1.57
N GLN A 96 13.33 -20.17 2.21
CA GLN A 96 12.30 -21.19 2.35
C GLN A 96 11.21 -20.73 3.32
N GLU A 97 11.58 -20.17 4.48
CA GLU A 97 10.60 -19.59 5.41
C GLU A 97 9.79 -18.47 4.76
N CYS A 98 10.45 -17.61 3.97
CA CYS A 98 9.78 -16.52 3.28
C CYS A 98 8.82 -17.03 2.21
N LYS A 99 9.20 -18.05 1.43
CA LYS A 99 8.30 -18.70 0.46
C LYS A 99 7.09 -19.31 1.16
N ASP A 100 7.30 -19.99 2.28
CA ASP A 100 6.20 -20.64 3.02
C ASP A 100 5.29 -19.64 3.72
N PHE A 101 5.83 -18.51 4.19
CA PHE A 101 5.08 -17.43 4.79
C PHE A 101 4.28 -16.66 3.72
N PHE A 102 4.97 -16.12 2.71
CA PHE A 102 4.35 -15.32 1.65
C PHE A 102 3.47 -16.15 0.69
N GLY A 103 3.76 -17.43 0.47
CA GLY A 103 2.92 -18.33 -0.32
C GLY A 103 1.54 -18.61 0.30
N ARG A 104 1.37 -18.35 1.61
CA ARG A 104 0.09 -18.44 2.33
C ARG A 104 -0.53 -17.07 2.62
N SER A 105 0.04 -16.03 2.03
CA SER A 105 -0.35 -14.64 2.25
C SER A 105 -1.31 -14.13 1.18
N LEU A 106 -2.16 -13.17 1.55
CA LEU A 106 -2.92 -12.38 0.60
C LEU A 106 -2.31 -10.99 0.49
N PHE A 107 -1.86 -10.64 -0.69
CA PHE A 107 -1.48 -9.27 -0.99
C PHE A 107 -2.66 -8.56 -1.64
N PHE A 108 -2.97 -7.39 -1.10
CA PHE A 108 -3.87 -6.43 -1.72
C PHE A 108 -3.00 -5.20 -2.03
N VAL A 109 -3.21 -4.53 -3.16
CA VAL A 109 -2.48 -3.30 -3.55
C VAL A 109 -3.45 -2.36 -4.26
N GLY A 110 -3.67 -1.16 -3.74
CA GLY A 110 -4.56 -0.15 -4.34
C GLY A 110 -5.46 0.59 -3.35
N GLU A 111 -6.08 1.71 -3.64
CA GLU A 111 -6.25 2.35 -4.92
C GLU A 111 -5.23 3.48 -5.01
N PHE A 112 -4.21 3.26 -5.84
CA PHE A 112 -3.27 4.30 -6.22
C PHE A 112 -3.76 5.00 -7.50
N GLY A 113 -3.37 6.26 -7.68
CA GLY A 113 -3.69 7.04 -8.88
C GLY A 113 -4.64 8.21 -8.63
N ILE A 114 -5.65 8.06 -7.74
CA ILE A 114 -6.59 9.16 -7.48
C ILE A 114 -5.89 10.40 -6.91
N ASN A 115 -4.95 10.18 -6.00
CA ASN A 115 -4.15 11.25 -5.40
C ASN A 115 -3.20 11.88 -6.42
N ASP A 116 -2.62 11.10 -7.32
CA ASP A 116 -1.75 11.60 -8.39
C ASP A 116 -2.48 12.61 -9.29
N TYR A 117 -3.73 12.32 -9.63
CA TYR A 117 -4.60 13.26 -10.34
C TYR A 117 -4.98 14.45 -9.47
N HIS A 118 -5.40 14.19 -8.22
CA HIS A 118 -5.88 15.23 -7.31
C HIS A 118 -4.84 16.32 -7.07
N TYR A 119 -3.58 15.93 -6.83
CA TYR A 119 -2.49 16.88 -6.59
C TYR A 119 -2.03 17.65 -7.83
N SER A 120 -2.49 17.23 -9.01
CA SER A 120 -2.16 17.84 -10.30
C SER A 120 -3.25 18.77 -10.82
N PHE A 121 -4.49 18.65 -10.32
CA PHE A 121 -5.56 19.58 -10.65
C PHE A 121 -5.19 21.01 -10.24
N GLY A 122 -5.48 21.98 -11.13
CA GLY A 122 -5.13 23.39 -10.93
C GLY A 122 -3.65 23.72 -11.20
N LYS A 123 -2.76 22.73 -11.30
CA LYS A 123 -1.34 22.92 -11.64
C LYS A 123 -1.01 22.54 -13.08
N LYS A 124 -1.74 21.59 -13.66
CA LYS A 124 -1.50 21.04 -15.00
C LYS A 124 -2.78 21.06 -15.83
N SER A 125 -2.63 21.08 -17.15
CA SER A 125 -3.75 20.94 -18.08
C SER A 125 -4.34 19.54 -18.04
N MET A 126 -5.60 19.40 -18.45
CA MET A 126 -6.25 18.08 -18.54
C MET A 126 -5.53 17.13 -19.52
N GLN A 127 -4.83 17.66 -20.53
CA GLN A 127 -4.05 16.85 -21.46
C GLN A 127 -2.81 16.27 -20.77
N GLU A 128 -2.10 17.06 -19.98
CA GLU A 128 -0.97 16.59 -19.17
C GLU A 128 -1.42 15.59 -18.10
N ILE A 129 -2.53 15.85 -17.40
CA ILE A 129 -3.05 14.93 -16.38
C ILE A 129 -3.42 13.58 -17.01
N ARG A 130 -4.02 13.58 -18.21
CA ARG A 130 -4.33 12.34 -18.94
C ARG A 130 -3.07 11.58 -19.38
N SER A 131 -1.96 12.26 -19.63
CA SER A 131 -0.74 11.58 -20.03
C SER A 131 -0.08 10.77 -18.90
N PHE A 132 -0.56 10.88 -17.66
CA PHE A 132 -0.04 10.10 -16.52
C PHE A 132 -0.51 8.65 -16.55
N VAL A 133 -1.62 8.35 -17.23
CA VAL A 133 -2.23 7.01 -17.25
C VAL A 133 -1.21 5.89 -17.53
N PRO A 134 -0.37 5.94 -18.59
CA PRO A 134 0.63 4.90 -18.82
C PRO A 134 1.62 4.74 -17.67
N ASP A 135 2.15 5.85 -17.13
CA ASP A 135 3.11 5.80 -16.02
C ASP A 135 2.47 5.24 -14.74
N LEU A 136 1.25 5.64 -14.43
CA LEU A 136 0.50 5.13 -13.28
C LEU A 136 0.26 3.63 -13.38
N ILE A 137 -0.24 3.16 -14.52
CA ILE A 137 -0.45 1.73 -14.75
C ILE A 137 0.86 0.97 -14.66
N GLN A 138 1.93 1.49 -15.26
CA GLN A 138 3.24 0.84 -15.21
C GLN A 138 3.77 0.76 -13.77
N THR A 139 3.74 1.85 -13.02
CA THR A 139 4.23 1.89 -11.63
C THR A 139 3.43 0.97 -10.72
N ILE A 140 2.10 0.94 -10.85
CA ILE A 140 1.24 0.07 -10.04
C ILE A 140 1.50 -1.40 -10.38
N SER A 141 1.54 -1.74 -11.67
CA SER A 141 1.80 -3.11 -12.13
C SER A 141 3.17 -3.61 -11.68
N MET A 142 4.22 -2.81 -11.86
CA MET A 142 5.57 -3.17 -11.39
C MET A 142 5.63 -3.31 -9.87
N GLY A 143 4.96 -2.44 -9.13
CA GLY A 143 4.90 -2.54 -7.67
C GLY A 143 4.23 -3.83 -7.19
N ALA A 144 3.15 -4.25 -7.87
CA ALA A 144 2.46 -5.50 -7.58
C ALA A 144 3.29 -6.73 -7.99
N GLU A 145 3.92 -6.72 -9.16
CA GLU A 145 4.65 -7.86 -9.71
C GLU A 145 6.02 -8.07 -9.04
N ALA A 146 6.85 -7.02 -8.98
CA ALA A 146 8.28 -7.14 -8.68
C ALA A 146 8.62 -7.45 -7.23
N ARG A 147 7.68 -7.25 -6.30
CA ARG A 147 7.94 -7.38 -4.85
C ARG A 147 7.03 -8.41 -4.16
N LEU A 148 5.90 -8.74 -4.77
CA LEU A 148 4.87 -9.57 -4.17
C LEU A 148 4.64 -10.89 -4.91
N LEU A 149 4.75 -10.93 -6.24
CA LEU A 149 4.43 -12.16 -6.99
C LEU A 149 5.63 -13.11 -7.14
N ASP A 150 6.85 -12.58 -7.18
CA ASP A 150 8.08 -13.40 -7.19
C ASP A 150 8.29 -14.17 -5.88
N SER A 151 7.70 -13.67 -4.78
CA SER A 151 7.69 -14.30 -3.45
C SER A 151 6.49 -15.24 -3.21
N SER A 152 5.50 -15.28 -4.11
CA SER A 152 4.19 -15.91 -3.84
C SER A 152 3.74 -16.99 -4.83
N CYS A 153 4.29 -17.09 -6.04
CA CYS A 153 3.62 -17.86 -7.10
C CYS A 153 4.51 -18.91 -7.80
N SER A 154 4.37 -20.17 -7.39
CA SER A 154 4.61 -21.32 -8.27
C SER A 154 3.42 -22.29 -8.37
N SER A 155 2.34 -22.08 -7.61
CA SER A 155 1.13 -22.91 -7.71
C SER A 155 -0.06 -22.21 -7.03
N CYS A 156 -0.96 -21.63 -7.82
CA CYS A 156 -2.31 -21.29 -7.36
C CYS A 156 -3.14 -22.58 -7.24
N HIS A 157 -3.00 -23.30 -6.12
CA HIS A 157 -3.94 -24.34 -5.73
C HIS A 157 -4.85 -23.81 -4.60
N SER A 158 -6.15 -23.89 -4.83
CA SER A 158 -7.22 -23.56 -3.90
C SER A 158 -7.08 -24.35 -2.59
N GLY A 159 -6.60 -23.73 -1.50
CA GLY A 159 -6.64 -24.38 -0.19
C GLY A 159 -5.83 -23.82 0.98
N CYS A 160 -4.86 -22.94 0.81
CA CYS A 160 -4.00 -22.52 1.94
C CYS A 160 -3.70 -21.02 1.94
N PHE A 161 -4.61 -20.21 2.51
CA PHE A 161 -4.28 -18.86 2.95
C PHE A 161 -4.15 -18.87 4.48
N GLN A 162 -2.94 -18.70 4.98
CA GLN A 162 -2.62 -18.47 6.39
C GLN A 162 -1.51 -17.41 6.46
N SER A 163 -1.95 -16.17 6.71
CA SER A 163 -1.18 -14.98 7.11
C SER A 163 0.07 -14.63 6.31
N ALA A 164 -0.12 -13.68 5.40
CA ALA A 164 0.37 -12.31 5.53
C ALA A 164 -0.55 -11.43 4.70
N TYR A 165 -0.70 -10.18 5.11
CA TYR A 165 -1.54 -9.21 4.44
C TYR A 165 -0.71 -7.97 4.19
N MET A 166 -0.67 -7.52 2.94
CA MET A 166 -0.32 -6.14 2.59
C MET A 166 -1.60 -5.48 2.08
N HIS A 167 -1.88 -4.26 2.53
CA HIS A 167 -2.60 -3.32 1.70
C HIS A 167 -2.18 -1.88 1.95
N VAL A 168 -2.32 -1.08 0.89
CA VAL A 168 -2.15 0.36 0.82
C VAL A 168 -3.44 0.99 0.30
N ASN A 169 -4.28 1.64 1.12
CA ASN A 169 -5.43 2.41 0.64
C ASN A 169 -5.76 3.67 1.46
N ILE A 170 -6.39 4.63 0.78
CA ILE A 170 -6.77 5.97 1.23
C ILE A 170 -8.14 6.29 0.63
N MET A 171 -8.99 7.00 1.38
CA MET A 171 -10.03 7.85 0.79
C MET A 171 -9.53 9.27 0.65
#